data_AF-A0A967B8Y6-F1
#
_entry.id   AF-A0A967B8Y6-F1
#
_cell.length_a   1.000
_cell.length_b   1.000
_cell.length_c   1.000
_cell.angle_alpha   90.00
_cell.angle_beta   90.00
_cell.angle_gamma   90.00
#
_symmetry.space_group_name_H-M   'P 1'
#
loop_
_entity.id
_entity.type
_entity.pdbx_description
1 polymer ?
#
loop_
_entity_poly.entity_id
_entity_poly.type
_entity_poly.pdbx_seq_one_letter_code
_entity_poly.pdbx_strand_id
1 'polypeptide(L)'
;MNFFDGYLGLVVNATPGLAVEASGGGYARQTVTFLPSGDGRQTFAQSSSYSFGLASDDWGLVTGLALFSTTGSDELPLVSWAIPPRTVSAGQTLSVSAPVLRLRPDGYFPEGATVGMADTGADVVATRAVSLRSGVLLPATATNGTASLSLSELNGALSQLMQGLPQSDPGDGVSLWCNANLLALSTKSS
;
A
#
# COMPACT_ATOMS: atom_id res chain seq x y z
N MET A 1 -9.34 -13.43 -2.14
CA MET A 1 -9.48 -12.01 -2.50
C MET A 1 -8.15 -11.57 -3.10
N ASN A 2 -8.19 -10.81 -4.20
CA ASN A 2 -6.97 -10.35 -4.87
C ASN A 2 -6.32 -9.25 -4.04
N PHE A 3 -5.00 -9.31 -3.89
CA PHE A 3 -4.23 -8.33 -3.14
C PHE A 3 -4.38 -6.91 -3.69
N PHE A 4 -4.40 -6.79 -5.00
CA PHE A 4 -4.58 -5.52 -5.66
C PHE A 4 -5.18 -5.77 -7.03
N ASP A 5 -6.19 -5.00 -7.38
CA ASP A 5 -6.75 -4.91 -8.73
C ASP A 5 -6.70 -3.45 -9.14
N GLY A 6 -6.02 -3.16 -10.26
CA GLY A 6 -5.84 -1.79 -10.73
C GLY A 6 -4.96 -1.73 -11.96
N TYR A 7 -4.06 -0.75 -11.99
CA TYR A 7 -3.27 -0.42 -13.16
C TYR A 7 -1.79 -0.22 -12.81
N LEU A 8 -0.92 -0.70 -13.69
CA LEU A 8 0.53 -0.56 -13.64
C LEU A 8 0.94 0.55 -14.60
N GLY A 9 1.65 1.55 -14.09
CA GLY A 9 2.22 2.64 -14.88
C GLY A 9 3.75 2.71 -14.84
N LEU A 10 4.31 3.58 -15.67
CA LEU A 10 5.75 3.79 -15.82
C LEU A 10 6.14 5.09 -15.12
N VAL A 11 7.25 5.08 -14.39
CA VAL A 11 7.83 6.28 -13.78
C VAL A 11 8.99 6.76 -14.64
N VAL A 12 9.01 8.05 -14.98
CA VAL A 12 10.02 8.66 -15.85
C VAL A 12 10.77 9.78 -15.15
N ASN A 13 12.06 9.91 -15.47
CA ASN A 13 12.93 11.03 -15.06
C ASN A 13 12.93 11.34 -13.55
N ALA A 14 12.63 10.36 -12.71
CA ALA A 14 12.49 10.56 -11.27
C ALA A 14 13.06 9.39 -10.46
N THR A 15 13.45 9.68 -9.22
CA THR A 15 13.72 8.65 -8.21
C THR A 15 12.39 8.04 -7.75
N PRO A 16 12.29 6.71 -7.63
CA PRO A 16 11.12 6.05 -7.02
C PRO A 16 10.80 6.67 -5.65
N GLY A 17 9.55 7.07 -5.45
CA GLY A 17 9.11 7.90 -4.32
C GLY A 17 8.65 9.31 -4.70
N LEU A 18 9.14 9.86 -5.82
CA LEU A 18 8.64 11.09 -6.47
C LEU A 18 8.07 10.74 -7.85
N ALA A 19 7.11 9.84 -7.88
CA ALA A 19 6.69 9.20 -9.12
C ALA A 19 6.05 10.20 -10.10
N VAL A 20 6.79 10.54 -11.16
CA VAL A 20 6.29 11.23 -12.34
C VAL A 20 5.93 10.16 -13.36
N GLU A 21 4.64 10.03 -13.65
CA GLU A 21 4.19 9.04 -14.63
C GLU A 21 4.61 9.43 -16.04
N ALA A 22 4.98 8.44 -16.85
CA ALA A 22 5.02 8.63 -18.29
C ALA A 22 3.64 9.12 -18.78
N SER A 23 3.62 10.13 -19.62
CA SER A 23 2.42 10.60 -20.28
C SER A 23 2.77 10.98 -21.71
N GLY A 24 1.88 10.72 -22.66
CA GLY A 24 2.14 10.96 -24.08
C GLY A 24 1.50 9.94 -25.01
N GLY A 25 1.52 10.21 -26.31
CA GLY A 25 0.77 9.42 -27.28
C GLY A 25 1.24 7.95 -27.33
N GLY A 26 0.26 7.05 -27.26
CA GLY A 26 0.44 5.60 -27.24
C GLY A 26 0.73 5.00 -25.85
N TYR A 27 0.98 5.84 -24.84
CA TYR A 27 1.12 5.36 -23.46
C TYR A 27 -0.25 5.00 -22.86
N ALA A 28 -0.35 3.79 -22.32
CA ALA A 28 -1.52 3.35 -21.57
C ALA A 28 -1.09 2.51 -20.36
N ARG A 29 -1.62 2.85 -19.18
CA ARG A 29 -1.47 2.02 -17.99
C ARG A 29 -2.00 0.62 -18.28
N GLN A 30 -1.28 -0.40 -17.81
CA GLN A 30 -1.65 -1.79 -18.04
C GLN A 30 -2.48 -2.31 -16.88
N THR A 31 -3.61 -2.96 -17.14
CA THR A 31 -4.39 -3.61 -16.07
C THR A 31 -3.53 -4.67 -15.39
N VAL A 32 -3.50 -4.64 -14.06
CA VAL A 32 -2.73 -5.57 -13.23
C VAL A 32 -3.58 -6.07 -12.07
N THR A 33 -3.45 -7.36 -11.82
CA THR A 33 -4.00 -8.04 -10.65
C THR A 33 -2.85 -8.71 -9.91
N PHE A 34 -2.73 -8.46 -8.60
CA PHE A 34 -1.83 -9.18 -7.72
C PHE A 34 -2.60 -10.19 -6.89
N LEU A 35 -2.11 -11.42 -6.86
CA LEU A 35 -2.67 -12.50 -6.07
C LEU A 35 -1.77 -12.78 -4.87
N PRO A 36 -2.34 -13.05 -3.67
CA PRO A 36 -1.56 -13.45 -2.52
C PRO A 36 -0.88 -14.80 -2.78
N SER A 37 0.37 -14.92 -2.36
CA SER A 37 1.04 -16.20 -2.18
C SER A 37 0.43 -16.94 -0.99
N GLY A 38 0.49 -18.27 -1.00
CA GLY A 38 -0.05 -19.10 0.10
C GLY A 38 0.56 -18.83 1.48
N ASP A 39 1.67 -18.09 1.58
CA ASP A 39 2.31 -17.67 2.84
C ASP A 39 1.78 -16.32 3.38
N GLY A 40 0.89 -15.65 2.64
CA GLY A 40 0.25 -14.38 3.03
C GLY A 40 1.16 -13.15 3.08
N ARG A 41 2.43 -13.27 2.66
CA ARG A 41 3.44 -12.19 2.75
C ARG A 41 3.99 -11.74 1.41
N GLN A 42 3.77 -12.53 0.36
CA GLN A 42 4.18 -12.19 -0.99
C GLN A 42 2.94 -12.06 -1.88
N THR A 43 3.08 -11.29 -2.93
CA THR A 43 2.03 -11.10 -3.91
C THR A 43 2.66 -11.14 -5.28
N PHE A 44 2.03 -11.88 -6.18
CA PHE A 44 2.51 -12.06 -7.54
C PHE A 44 1.54 -11.39 -8.49
N ALA A 45 2.08 -10.63 -9.44
CA ALA A 45 1.30 -10.21 -10.60
C ALA A 45 0.77 -11.46 -11.34
N GLN A 46 -0.49 -11.40 -11.77
CA GLN A 46 -1.16 -12.52 -12.43
C GLN A 46 -0.64 -12.77 -13.85
N SER A 47 -0.31 -11.71 -14.59
CA SER A 47 0.36 -11.83 -15.90
C SER A 47 1.84 -12.16 -15.72
N SER A 48 2.47 -12.77 -16.73
CA SER A 48 3.92 -13.03 -16.80
C SER A 48 4.73 -11.86 -17.36
N SER A 49 4.09 -10.92 -18.05
CA SER A 49 4.68 -9.67 -18.53
C SER A 49 3.62 -8.59 -18.77
N TYR A 50 4.07 -7.34 -18.80
CA TYR A 50 3.24 -6.18 -19.13
C TYR A 50 3.91 -5.42 -20.27
N SER A 51 3.19 -5.23 -21.37
CA SER A 51 3.67 -4.50 -22.55
C SER A 51 2.95 -3.17 -22.65
N PHE A 52 3.72 -2.10 -22.61
CA PHE A 52 3.24 -0.75 -22.87
C PHE A 52 3.31 -0.51 -24.38
N GLY A 53 2.28 0.14 -24.92
CA GLY A 53 2.04 0.30 -26.35
C GLY A 53 3.19 0.98 -27.12
N LEU A 54 2.98 1.18 -28.43
CA LEU A 54 3.95 1.89 -29.25
C LEU A 54 4.02 3.36 -28.82
N ALA A 55 5.20 3.82 -28.43
CA ALA A 55 5.44 5.23 -28.13
C ALA A 55 5.30 6.06 -29.41
N SER A 56 4.31 6.93 -29.51
CA SER A 56 4.21 7.85 -30.66
C SER A 56 5.09 9.09 -30.49
N ASP A 57 5.52 9.36 -29.25
CA ASP A 57 6.44 10.43 -28.87
C ASP A 57 7.53 9.86 -27.93
N ASP A 58 8.60 10.62 -27.68
CA ASP A 58 9.62 10.23 -26.72
C ASP A 58 9.07 10.25 -25.29
N TRP A 59 9.05 9.09 -24.62
CA TRP A 59 8.63 8.99 -23.22
C TRP A 59 9.76 9.31 -22.24
N GLY A 60 11.02 9.35 -22.72
CA GLY A 60 12.19 9.70 -21.92
C GLY A 60 12.81 8.50 -21.19
N LEU A 61 13.50 8.77 -20.08
CA LEU A 61 14.17 7.74 -19.28
C LEU A 61 13.18 7.15 -18.27
N VAL A 62 12.72 5.93 -18.53
CA VAL A 62 11.92 5.15 -17.58
C VAL A 62 12.84 4.63 -16.48
N THR A 63 12.52 4.94 -15.23
CA THR A 63 13.33 4.62 -14.04
C THR A 63 12.59 3.77 -13.01
N GLY A 64 11.28 3.60 -13.15
CA GLY A 64 10.47 2.87 -12.19
C GLY A 64 9.13 2.40 -12.71
N LEU A 65 8.41 1.69 -11.85
CA LEU A 65 7.01 1.32 -12.02
C LEU A 65 6.18 1.86 -10.86
N ALA A 66 4.89 2.05 -11.10
CA ALA A 66 3.96 2.49 -10.07
C ALA A 66 2.57 1.85 -10.20
N LEU A 67 1.86 1.72 -9.09
CA LEU A 67 0.48 1.20 -9.04
C LEU A 67 -0.54 2.32 -8.92
N PHE A 68 -1.62 2.21 -9.68
CA PHE A 68 -2.74 3.14 -9.72
C PHE A 68 -4.05 2.38 -9.55
N SER A 69 -5.01 2.96 -8.84
CA SER A 69 -6.33 2.37 -8.64
C SER A 69 -7.26 2.58 -9.85
N THR A 70 -7.02 3.61 -10.68
CA THR A 70 -7.82 3.92 -11.88
C THR A 70 -6.93 4.32 -13.06
N THR A 71 -7.55 4.71 -14.18
CA THR A 71 -6.91 5.30 -15.37
C THR A 71 -7.05 6.81 -15.44
N GLY A 72 -7.52 7.47 -14.38
CA GLY A 72 -7.69 8.92 -14.35
C GLY A 72 -6.34 9.65 -14.52
N SER A 73 -6.33 10.68 -15.36
CA SER A 73 -5.13 11.48 -15.68
C SER A 73 -4.52 12.17 -14.45
N ASP A 74 -5.38 12.57 -13.51
CA ASP A 74 -4.97 13.33 -12.31
C ASP A 74 -4.70 12.41 -11.11
N GLU A 75 -4.78 11.09 -11.32
CA GLU A 75 -4.53 10.12 -10.27
C GLU A 75 -3.04 9.98 -10.01
N LEU A 76 -2.61 10.35 -8.80
CA LEU A 76 -1.27 10.03 -8.32
C LEU A 76 -1.13 8.51 -8.05
N PRO A 77 0.07 7.95 -8.18
CA PRO A 77 0.28 6.55 -7.81
C PRO A 77 0.03 6.29 -6.32
N LEU A 78 -0.22 5.03 -5.97
CA LEU A 78 -0.30 4.52 -4.60
C LEU A 78 1.08 4.21 -4.05
N VAL A 79 1.84 3.43 -4.82
CA VAL A 79 3.21 3.00 -4.50
C VAL A 79 4.03 3.00 -5.78
N SER A 80 5.35 3.13 -5.64
CA SER A 80 6.31 3.02 -6.74
C SER A 80 7.59 2.30 -6.31
N TRP A 81 8.33 1.74 -7.26
CA TRP A 81 9.63 1.10 -7.03
C TRP A 81 10.56 1.26 -8.24
N ALA A 82 11.86 1.09 -8.00
CA ALA A 82 12.89 1.20 -9.02
C ALA A 82 12.89 0.00 -9.97
N ILE A 83 13.19 0.27 -11.25
CA ILE A 83 13.60 -0.75 -12.20
C ILE A 83 14.91 -0.31 -12.88
N PRO A 84 15.65 -1.22 -13.54
CA PRO A 84 16.79 -0.84 -14.36
C PRO A 84 16.39 0.25 -15.38
N PRO A 85 17.07 1.42 -15.38
CA PRO A 85 16.66 2.53 -16.24
C PRO A 85 16.73 2.19 -17.72
N ARG A 86 15.73 2.64 -18.48
CA ARG A 86 15.64 2.44 -19.92
C ARG A 86 15.04 3.64 -20.62
N THR A 87 15.75 4.16 -21.62
CA THR A 87 15.22 5.21 -22.50
C THR A 87 14.23 4.59 -23.48
N VAL A 88 13.08 5.24 -23.64
CA VAL A 88 12.05 4.87 -24.62
C VAL A 88 11.79 6.05 -25.54
N SER A 89 12.20 5.90 -26.79
CA SER A 89 11.99 6.88 -27.85
C SER A 89 10.76 6.55 -28.70
N ALA A 90 10.30 7.53 -29.48
CA ALA A 90 9.24 7.33 -30.46
C ALA A 90 9.52 6.12 -31.36
N GLY A 91 8.48 5.33 -31.64
CA GLY A 91 8.54 4.09 -32.41
C GLY A 91 9.00 2.86 -31.63
N GLN A 92 9.26 2.97 -30.32
CA GLN A 92 9.63 1.83 -29.47
C GLN A 92 8.46 1.33 -28.63
N THR A 93 8.51 0.05 -28.26
CA THR A 93 7.64 -0.56 -27.25
C THR A 93 8.46 -0.91 -26.02
N LEU A 94 7.86 -0.76 -24.84
CA LEU A 94 8.47 -1.20 -23.59
C LEU A 94 7.70 -2.38 -23.02
N SER A 95 8.39 -3.51 -22.81
CA SER A 95 7.85 -4.64 -22.07
C SER A 95 8.63 -4.82 -20.77
N VAL A 96 7.91 -5.03 -19.68
CA VAL A 96 8.46 -5.35 -18.37
C VAL A 96 8.03 -6.74 -17.95
N SER A 97 8.93 -7.49 -17.33
CA SER A 97 8.58 -8.75 -16.68
C SER A 97 7.59 -8.49 -15.55
N ALA A 98 6.75 -9.48 -15.25
CA ALA A 98 5.81 -9.39 -14.16
C ALA A 98 6.51 -9.09 -12.83
N PRO A 99 6.20 -7.95 -12.18
CA PRO A 99 6.80 -7.64 -10.90
C PRO A 99 6.26 -8.59 -9.82
N VAL A 100 7.13 -8.98 -8.89
CA VAL A 100 6.73 -9.66 -7.66
C VAL A 100 6.98 -8.72 -6.50
N LEU A 101 5.97 -8.55 -5.65
CA LEU A 101 6.03 -7.61 -4.52
C LEU A 101 5.93 -8.38 -3.21
N ARG A 102 6.88 -8.12 -2.31
CA ARG A 102 6.91 -8.62 -0.93
C ARG A 102 6.56 -7.48 0.00
N LEU A 103 5.30 -7.40 0.40
CA LEU A 103 4.79 -6.27 1.15
C LEU A 103 4.73 -6.58 2.64
N ARG A 104 4.82 -5.52 3.44
CA ARG A 104 4.76 -5.63 4.90
C ARG A 104 3.33 -6.04 5.33
N PRO A 105 3.18 -6.57 6.56
CA PRO A 105 1.86 -6.92 7.10
C PRO A 105 0.90 -5.72 7.13
N ASP A 106 -0.39 -6.02 7.29
CA ASP A 106 -1.48 -5.06 7.41
C ASP A 106 -1.10 -3.83 8.25
N GLY A 107 -1.42 -2.64 7.73
CA GLY A 107 -1.02 -1.40 8.36
C GLY A 107 -1.31 -0.16 7.52
N TYR A 108 -1.11 0.98 8.17
CA TYR A 108 -1.12 2.30 7.54
C TYR A 108 0.31 2.72 7.22
N PHE A 109 0.54 3.17 6.00
CA PHE A 109 1.83 3.65 5.53
C PHE A 109 1.68 5.10 5.07
N PRO A 110 2.33 6.07 5.74
CA PRO A 110 2.34 7.45 5.26
C PRO A 110 3.13 7.57 3.96
N GLU A 111 2.96 8.69 3.26
CA GLU A 111 3.79 9.04 2.10
C GLU A 111 5.29 8.95 2.44
N GLY A 112 6.07 8.40 1.52
CA GLY A 112 7.50 8.16 1.67
C GLY A 112 7.87 6.91 2.48
N ALA A 113 6.91 6.23 3.11
CA ALA A 113 7.20 5.01 3.86
C ALA A 113 7.45 3.80 2.94
N THR A 114 8.40 2.95 3.33
CA THR A 114 8.63 1.66 2.69
C THR A 114 7.52 0.68 3.07
N VAL A 115 6.72 0.30 2.08
CA VAL A 115 5.58 -0.62 2.16
C VAL A 115 6.02 -2.06 1.92
N GLY A 116 7.19 -2.26 1.30
CA GLY A 116 7.76 -3.58 1.04
C GLY A 116 8.93 -3.53 0.08
N MET A 117 9.15 -4.62 -0.64
CA MET A 117 10.29 -4.80 -1.53
C MET A 117 9.86 -5.54 -2.82
N ALA A 118 10.39 -5.12 -3.96
CA ALA A 118 10.24 -5.80 -5.24
C ALA A 118 11.19 -7.01 -5.36
N ASP A 119 10.98 -7.86 -6.36
CA ASP A 119 11.89 -8.97 -6.73
C ASP A 119 13.29 -8.50 -7.10
N THR A 120 13.41 -7.30 -7.64
CA THR A 120 14.69 -6.64 -7.94
C THR A 120 15.47 -6.25 -6.67
N GLY A 121 14.87 -6.35 -5.49
CA GLY A 121 15.42 -5.86 -4.22
C GLY A 121 15.18 -4.37 -4.00
N ALA A 122 14.49 -3.68 -4.92
CA ALA A 122 14.13 -2.27 -4.75
C ALA A 122 13.03 -2.10 -3.69
N ASP A 123 13.13 -1.04 -2.89
CA ASP A 123 12.08 -0.67 -1.96
C ASP A 123 10.81 -0.25 -2.72
N VAL A 124 9.68 -0.76 -2.25
CA VAL A 124 8.35 -0.32 -2.66
C VAL A 124 7.93 0.80 -1.72
N VAL A 125 7.89 2.02 -2.25
CA VAL A 125 7.67 3.25 -1.48
C VAL A 125 6.27 3.78 -1.73
N ALA A 126 5.57 4.14 -0.65
CA ALA A 126 4.30 4.83 -0.70
C ALA A 126 4.47 6.23 -1.31
N THR A 127 3.82 6.50 -2.45
CA THR A 127 3.84 7.83 -3.10
C THR A 127 2.73 8.74 -2.58
N ARG A 128 1.82 8.18 -1.80
CA ARG A 128 0.81 8.85 -0.99
C ARG A 128 0.53 7.96 0.22
N ALA A 129 -0.23 8.45 1.19
CA ALA A 129 -0.68 7.57 2.27
C ALA A 129 -1.49 6.38 1.70
N VAL A 130 -1.13 5.16 2.11
CA VAL A 130 -1.77 3.90 1.69
C VAL A 130 -2.11 3.02 2.88
N SER A 131 -3.14 2.20 2.73
CA SER A 131 -3.52 1.18 3.70
C SER A 131 -3.38 -0.21 3.08
N LEU A 132 -2.68 -1.08 3.80
CA LEU A 132 -2.70 -2.52 3.55
C LEU A 132 -3.66 -3.17 4.53
N ARG A 133 -4.64 -3.87 4.00
CA ARG A 133 -5.42 -4.85 4.76
C ARG A 133 -5.24 -6.20 4.10
N SER A 134 -5.47 -7.28 4.83
CA SER A 134 -5.23 -8.65 4.39
C SER A 134 -5.75 -8.87 2.96
N GLY A 135 -4.82 -8.89 2.01
CA GLY A 135 -5.13 -9.06 0.60
C GLY A 135 -5.82 -7.88 -0.07
N VAL A 136 -5.62 -6.62 0.33
CA VAL A 136 -6.09 -5.42 -0.38
C VAL A 136 -5.15 -4.21 -0.14
N LEU A 137 -4.57 -3.64 -1.20
CA LEU A 137 -3.88 -2.34 -1.19
C LEU A 137 -4.81 -1.23 -1.71
N LEU A 138 -4.99 -0.17 -0.92
CA LEU A 138 -5.85 0.97 -1.27
C LEU A 138 -5.18 2.30 -0.89
N PRO A 139 -5.55 3.42 -1.54
CA PRO A 139 -5.26 4.73 -0.99
C PRO A 139 -5.76 4.78 0.45
N ALA A 140 -4.96 5.34 1.35
CA ALA A 140 -5.47 5.69 2.65
C ALA A 140 -6.43 6.85 2.41
N THR A 141 -7.73 6.57 2.43
CA THR A 141 -8.72 7.63 2.57
C THR A 141 -8.43 8.31 3.89
N ALA A 142 -7.76 9.45 3.84
CA ALA A 142 -7.82 10.41 4.91
C ALA A 142 -9.29 10.81 5.00
N THR A 143 -10.03 10.19 5.90
CA THR A 143 -11.23 10.82 6.46
C THR A 143 -10.73 11.99 7.27
N ASN A 144 -10.18 13.04 6.65
CA ASN A 144 -9.52 14.19 7.30
C ASN A 144 -8.89 13.81 8.65
N GLY A 145 -7.97 12.85 8.61
CA GLY A 145 -7.48 12.28 9.84
C GLY A 145 -6.35 11.31 9.60
N THR A 146 -5.14 11.70 9.99
CA THR A 146 -4.61 11.04 11.18
C THR A 146 -5.80 10.84 12.11
N ALA A 147 -6.21 9.62 12.43
CA ALA A 147 -6.97 9.43 13.65
C ALA A 147 -6.03 9.69 14.84
N SER A 148 -5.40 10.87 14.88
CA SER A 148 -5.11 11.56 16.12
C SER A 148 -6.49 11.88 16.66
N LEU A 149 -7.01 10.98 17.48
CA LEU A 149 -8.08 11.35 18.38
C LEU A 149 -7.61 12.62 19.08
N SER A 150 -8.39 13.69 19.00
CA SER A 150 -8.15 14.82 19.89
C SER A 150 -8.08 14.28 21.31
N LEU A 151 -7.33 14.93 22.21
CA LEU A 151 -7.22 14.48 23.60
C LEU A 151 -8.62 14.25 24.23
N SER A 152 -9.61 15.06 23.81
CA SER A 152 -11.02 14.92 24.16
C SER A 152 -11.71 13.68 23.61
N GLU A 153 -11.49 13.32 22.34
CA GLU A 153 -12.07 12.11 21.74
C GLU A 153 -11.40 10.84 22.26
N LEU A 154 -10.09 10.90 22.53
CA LEU A 154 -9.36 9.81 23.18
C LEU A 154 -9.89 9.61 24.60
N ASN A 155 -10.08 10.69 25.37
CA ASN A 155 -10.70 10.62 26.69
C ASN A 155 -12.13 10.10 26.64
N GLY A 156 -12.90 10.46 25.60
CA GLY A 156 -14.25 9.94 25.37
C GLY A 156 -14.25 8.43 25.11
N ALA A 157 -13.40 7.96 24.19
CA ALA A 157 -13.26 6.55 23.85
C ALA A 157 -12.73 5.72 25.03
N LEU A 158 -11.74 6.24 25.77
CA LEU A 158 -11.24 5.64 27.01
C LEU A 158 -12.34 5.55 28.07
N SER A 159 -13.15 6.61 28.22
CA SER A 159 -14.27 6.61 29.18
C SER A 159 -15.34 5.58 28.81
N GLN A 160 -15.67 5.43 27.53
CA GLN A 160 -16.61 4.41 27.06
C GLN A 160 -16.06 2.99 27.24
N LEU A 161 -14.77 2.77 26.94
CA LEU A 161 -14.11 1.49 27.20
C LEU A 161 -14.14 1.15 28.70
N MET A 162 -13.78 2.10 29.56
CA MET A 162 -13.81 1.93 31.02
C MET A 162 -15.22 1.63 31.56
N GLN A 163 -16.27 2.17 30.93
CA GLN A 163 -17.66 1.86 31.29
C GLN A 163 -18.13 0.49 30.81
N GLY A 164 -17.57 -0.01 29.70
CA GLY A 164 -17.92 -1.32 29.13
C GLY A 164 -17.17 -2.50 29.77
N LEU A 165 -16.10 -2.23 30.51
CA LEU A 165 -15.32 -3.26 31.18
C LEU A 165 -15.97 -3.71 32.50
N PRO A 166 -15.88 -5.01 32.84
CA PRO A 166 -16.34 -5.52 34.13
C PRO A 166 -15.66 -4.78 35.29
N GLN A 167 -16.43 -4.43 36.33
CA GLN A 167 -15.92 -3.74 37.54
C GLN A 167 -15.36 -4.71 38.61
N SER A 168 -15.45 -6.02 38.34
CA SER A 168 -14.93 -7.09 39.17
C SER A 168 -14.20 -8.08 38.30
N ASP A 169 -13.15 -8.69 38.85
CA ASP A 169 -12.35 -9.70 38.15
C ASP A 169 -13.26 -10.82 37.60
N PRO A 170 -13.33 -11.02 36.28
CA PRO A 170 -14.10 -12.11 35.70
C PRO A 170 -13.50 -13.50 36.02
N GLY A 171 -12.25 -13.57 36.50
CA GLY A 171 -11.59 -14.81 36.91
C GLY A 171 -11.31 -15.78 35.75
N ASP A 172 -11.39 -15.29 34.52
CA ASP A 172 -11.18 -16.07 33.30
C ASP A 172 -9.72 -16.14 32.87
N GLY A 173 -8.84 -15.32 33.46
CA GLY A 173 -7.41 -15.31 33.19
C GLY A 173 -7.02 -14.75 31.82
N VAL A 174 -7.95 -14.17 31.07
CA VAL A 174 -7.73 -13.67 29.70
C VAL A 174 -8.38 -12.32 29.42
N SER A 175 -9.29 -11.86 30.28
CA SER A 175 -10.02 -10.61 30.08
C SER A 175 -9.38 -9.41 30.78
N LEU A 176 -9.60 -8.25 30.18
CA LEU A 176 -9.40 -6.96 30.80
C LEU A 176 -10.60 -6.63 31.69
N TRP A 177 -10.35 -5.98 32.82
CA TRP A 177 -11.39 -5.50 33.73
C TRP A 177 -10.92 -4.22 34.43
N CYS A 178 -11.86 -3.50 35.03
CA CYS A 178 -11.60 -2.25 35.75
C CYS A 178 -11.66 -2.49 37.26
N ASN A 179 -10.62 -2.05 37.98
CA ASN A 179 -10.57 -2.05 39.44
C ASN A 179 -10.25 -0.64 39.95
N ALA A 180 -11.20 0.03 40.62
CA ALA A 180 -10.98 1.36 41.19
C ALA A 180 -10.35 2.37 40.20
N ASN A 181 -10.84 2.39 38.96
CA ASN A 181 -10.34 3.20 37.83
C ASN A 181 -8.94 2.83 37.30
N LEU A 182 -8.39 1.68 37.71
CA LEU A 182 -7.19 1.09 37.11
C LEU A 182 -7.59 -0.02 36.15
N LEU A 183 -6.95 -0.06 34.99
CA LEU A 183 -7.07 -1.15 34.04
C LEU A 183 -6.26 -2.34 34.56
N ALA A 184 -6.93 -3.48 34.78
CA ALA A 184 -6.33 -4.70 35.27
C ALA A 184 -6.53 -5.84 34.26
N LEU A 185 -5.59 -6.78 34.25
CA LEU A 185 -5.67 -8.04 33.51
C LEU A 185 -6.08 -9.13 34.50
N SER A 186 -7.12 -9.90 34.17
CA SER A 186 -7.44 -11.11 34.92
C SER A 186 -6.30 -12.11 34.70
N THR A 187 -5.70 -12.61 35.78
CA THR A 187 -4.68 -13.66 35.70
C THR A 187 -5.16 -14.85 36.51
N LYS A 188 -5.24 -16.00 35.84
CA LYS A 188 -5.55 -17.25 36.53
C LYS A 188 -4.26 -17.86 37.04
N SER A 189 -4.03 -17.75 38.34
CA SER A 189 -2.96 -18.49 39.01
C SER A 189 -3.29 -19.98 38.91
N SER A 190 -2.41 -20.75 38.26
CA SER A 190 -2.44 -22.21 38.21
C SER A 190 -2.30 -22.83 39.59
#